data_AF-A0A350F0X3-F1
#
_entry.id   AF-A0A350F0X3-F1
#
_cell.length_a   1.000
_cell.length_b   1.000
_cell.length_c   1.000
_cell.angle_alpha   90.00
_cell.angle_beta   90.00
_cell.angle_gamma   90.00
#
_symmetry.space_group_name_H-M   'P 1'
#
loop_
_entity.id
_entity.type
_entity.pdbx_description
1 polymer ?
#
loop_
_entity_poly.entity_id
_entity_poly.type
_entity_poly.pdbx_seq_one_letter_code
_entity_poly.pdbx_strand_id
1 'polypeptide(L)'
;RRLVERGVRFVQLFVNGQIWDNHENIRKGLADCCRKTDQPAAALVIDLKARGLLDTTLVHWGGEIGRLPVTENHGSAEKAGRDHNGQGFSTWLAGGGIRGGTIYGATDEFGHKAV
;
A
#
# COMPACT_ATOMS: atom_id res chain seq x y z
N ARG A 1 -14.90 -8.54 -3.54
CA ARG A 1 -15.96 -8.50 -4.59
C ARG A 1 -17.37 -8.82 -4.08
N ARG A 2 -17.66 -9.95 -3.42
CA ARG A 2 -19.04 -10.35 -3.03
C ARG A 2 -19.80 -9.30 -2.21
N LEU A 3 -19.11 -8.57 -1.34
CA LEU A 3 -19.71 -7.47 -0.58
C LEU A 3 -20.12 -6.31 -1.50
N VAL A 4 -19.27 -5.95 -2.47
CA VAL A 4 -19.56 -4.95 -3.50
C VAL A 4 -20.74 -5.39 -4.38
N GLU A 5 -20.76 -6.65 -4.82
CA GLU A 5 -21.88 -7.25 -5.59
C GLU A 5 -23.22 -7.16 -4.83
N ARG A 6 -23.19 -7.15 -3.49
CA ARG A 6 -24.38 -7.04 -2.63
C ARG A 6 -24.72 -5.59 -2.24
N GLY A 7 -24.06 -4.61 -2.84
CA GLY A 7 -24.33 -3.19 -2.59
C GLY A 7 -23.74 -2.64 -1.29
N VAL A 8 -22.79 -3.34 -0.65
CA VAL A 8 -22.05 -2.77 0.49
C VAL A 8 -21.23 -1.58 0.01
N ARG A 9 -21.48 -0.41 0.59
CA ARG A 9 -20.93 0.87 0.13
C ARG A 9 -19.46 1.09 0.49
N PHE A 10 -18.98 0.43 1.55
CA PHE A 10 -17.61 0.56 2.02
C PHE A 10 -17.13 -0.78 2.57
N VAL A 11 -15.94 -1.21 2.11
CA VAL A 11 -15.33 -2.46 2.53
C VAL A 11 -13.88 -2.16 2.89
N GLN A 12 -13.52 -2.39 4.15
CA GLN A 12 -12.14 -2.30 4.60
C GLN A 12 -11.53 -3.70 4.65
N LEU A 13 -10.36 -3.85 4.04
CA LEU A 13 -9.54 -5.05 4.11
C LEU A 13 -8.25 -4.70 4.83
N PHE A 14 -7.91 -5.46 5.86
CA PHE A 14 -6.64 -5.33 6.56
C PHE A 14 -6.05 -6.72 6.73
N VAL A 15 -4.72 -6.79 6.74
CA VAL A 15 -4.00 -8.03 7.03
C VAL A 15 -3.94 -8.18 8.55
N ASN A 16 -4.06 -9.40 9.04
CA ASN A 16 -3.93 -9.65 10.47
C ASN A 16 -2.50 -9.28 10.95
N GLY A 17 -2.42 -8.48 12.02
CA GLY A 17 -1.17 -7.99 12.58
C GLY A 17 -0.57 -6.79 11.83
N GLN A 18 0.56 -6.29 12.35
CA GLN A 18 1.27 -5.11 11.85
C GLN A 18 2.42 -5.50 10.92
N ILE A 19 2.11 -6.20 9.82
CA ILE A 19 3.16 -6.82 8.99
C ILE A 19 4.12 -5.78 8.35
N TRP A 20 3.62 -4.57 8.06
CA TRP A 20 4.37 -3.47 7.46
C TRP A 20 5.24 -2.68 8.46
N ASP A 21 5.15 -3.01 9.76
CA ASP A 21 5.81 -2.26 10.83
C ASP A 21 7.26 -2.73 11.04
N ASN A 22 8.09 -2.55 10.01
CA ASN A 22 9.44 -3.10 9.97
C ASN A 22 10.49 -2.15 10.61
N HIS A 23 10.48 -2.07 11.94
CA HIS A 23 11.53 -1.43 12.76
C HIS A 23 12.85 -2.23 12.78
N GLU A 24 12.81 -3.49 12.37
CA GLU A 24 13.97 -4.37 12.21
C GLU A 24 13.84 -5.27 10.98
N ASN A 25 14.97 -5.82 10.51
CA ASN A 25 15.05 -6.81 9.43
C ASN A 25 14.23 -6.44 8.17
N ILE A 26 14.17 -5.15 7.81
CA ILE A 26 13.24 -4.66 6.78
C ILE A 26 13.47 -5.31 5.41
N ARG A 27 14.72 -5.67 5.09
CA ARG A 27 15.05 -6.36 3.83
C ARG A 27 14.25 -7.65 3.64
N LYS A 28 14.02 -8.40 4.73
CA LYS A 28 13.21 -9.62 4.71
C LYS A 28 11.74 -9.29 4.94
N GLY A 29 11.43 -8.51 5.99
CA GLY A 29 10.06 -8.19 6.39
C GLY A 29 9.24 -7.55 5.27
N LEU A 30 9.80 -6.55 4.59
CA LEU A 30 9.12 -5.84 3.51
C LEU A 30 8.85 -6.77 2.32
N ALA A 31 9.84 -7.56 1.92
CA ALA A 31 9.70 -8.51 0.81
C ALA A 31 8.63 -9.57 1.10
N ASP A 32 8.55 -10.07 2.35
CA ASP A 32 7.51 -11.00 2.80
C ASP A 32 6.12 -10.34 2.75
N CYS A 33 6.00 -9.08 3.17
CA CYS A 33 4.74 -8.34 3.11
C CYS A 33 4.27 -8.13 1.67
N CYS A 34 5.15 -7.64 0.80
CA CYS A 34 4.84 -7.44 -0.61
C CYS A 34 4.35 -8.73 -1.26
N ARG A 35 5.04 -9.86 -1.05
CA ARG A 35 4.61 -11.16 -1.58
C ARG A 35 3.24 -11.60 -1.07
N LYS A 36 2.90 -11.29 0.19
CA LYS A 36 1.59 -11.63 0.77
C LYS A 36 0.46 -10.77 0.23
N THR A 37 0.72 -9.53 -0.19
CA THR A 37 -0.35 -8.58 -0.55
C THR A 37 -0.48 -8.31 -2.04
N ASP A 38 0.59 -8.44 -2.82
CA ASP A 38 0.63 -8.08 -4.24
C ASP A 38 -0.41 -8.84 -5.06
N GLN A 39 -0.35 -10.17 -5.06
CA GLN A 39 -1.29 -11.00 -5.83
C GLN A 39 -2.75 -10.84 -5.37
N PRO A 40 -3.11 -10.87 -4.07
CA PRO A 40 -4.49 -10.66 -3.65
C PRO A 40 -5.04 -9.27 -4.02
N ALA A 41 -4.23 -8.22 -3.95
CA ALA A 41 -4.65 -6.87 -4.32
C ALA A 41 -4.90 -6.76 -5.83
N ALA A 42 -3.99 -7.30 -6.65
CA ALA A 42 -4.17 -7.37 -8.10
C ALA A 42 -5.42 -8.19 -8.47
N ALA A 43 -5.61 -9.35 -7.84
CA ALA A 43 -6.77 -10.22 -8.07
C ALA A 43 -8.10 -9.51 -7.75
N LEU A 44 -8.16 -8.70 -6.68
CA LEU A 44 -9.36 -7.91 -6.36
C LEU A 44 -9.71 -6.93 -7.49
N VAL A 45 -8.73 -6.20 -8.02
CA VAL A 45 -8.94 -5.24 -9.11
C VAL A 45 -9.38 -5.96 -10.39
N ILE A 46 -8.70 -7.05 -10.74
CA ILE A 46 -9.03 -7.87 -11.92
C ILE A 46 -10.44 -8.45 -11.80
N ASP A 47 -10.81 -9.00 -10.66
CA ASP A 47 -12.14 -9.56 -10.40
C ASP A 47 -13.25 -8.50 -10.53
N LEU A 48 -13.04 -7.32 -9.94
CA LEU A 48 -14.00 -6.21 -10.05
C LEU A 48 -14.16 -5.77 -11.50
N LYS A 49 -13.05 -5.71 -12.27
CA LYS A 49 -13.09 -5.38 -13.70
C LYS A 49 -13.86 -6.42 -14.50
N ALA A 50 -13.57 -7.70 -14.30
CA ALA A 50 -14.24 -8.81 -14.99
C ALA A 50 -15.76 -8.87 -14.72
N ARG A 51 -16.21 -8.28 -13.61
CA ARG A 51 -17.63 -8.19 -13.21
C ARG A 51 -18.31 -6.89 -13.64
N GLY A 52 -17.60 -5.97 -14.30
CA GLY A 52 -18.12 -4.62 -14.61
C GLY A 52 -18.36 -3.75 -13.38
N LEU A 53 -17.73 -4.07 -12.25
CA LEU A 53 -17.89 -3.36 -10.98
C LEU A 53 -16.77 -2.33 -10.73
N LEU A 54 -15.64 -2.45 -11.42
CA LEU A 54 -14.51 -1.55 -11.21
C LEU A 54 -14.85 -0.10 -11.59
N ASP A 55 -15.72 0.12 -12.58
CA ASP A 55 -16.09 1.47 -13.02
C ASP A 55 -16.88 2.25 -11.95
N THR A 56 -17.61 1.53 -11.09
CA THR A 56 -18.43 2.11 -10.00
C THR A 56 -17.81 1.93 -8.62
N THR A 57 -16.68 1.24 -8.51
CA THR A 57 -16.00 0.95 -7.25
C THR A 57 -14.59 1.51 -7.25
N LEU A 58 -14.31 2.45 -6.35
CA LEU A 58 -12.95 2.91 -6.09
C LEU A 58 -12.24 1.91 -5.16
N VAL A 59 -11.12 1.34 -5.63
CA VAL A 59 -10.19 0.58 -4.81
C VAL A 59 -9.09 1.52 -4.35
N HIS A 60 -8.90 1.61 -3.04
CA HIS A 60 -7.80 2.35 -2.40
C HIS A 60 -6.90 1.37 -1.66
N TRP A 61 -5.62 1.35 -2.04
CA TRP A 61 -4.61 0.50 -1.41
C TRP A 61 -3.49 1.37 -0.89
N GLY A 62 -3.26 1.27 0.41
CA GLY A 62 -2.24 2.02 1.12
C GLY A 62 -2.37 1.76 2.61
N GLY A 63 -1.63 2.56 3.37
CA GLY A 63 -1.69 2.57 4.83
C GLY A 63 -1.72 4.00 5.35
N GLU A 64 -1.58 4.13 6.66
CA GLU A 64 -1.54 5.41 7.36
C GLU A 64 -0.18 6.13 7.19
N ILE A 65 0.90 5.35 7.01
CA ILE A 65 2.28 5.81 7.05
C ILE A 65 3.18 4.99 6.11
N GLY A 66 4.29 5.57 5.69
CA GLY A 66 5.42 4.87 5.07
C GLY A 66 6.55 4.58 6.06
N ARG A 67 7.74 4.27 5.55
CA ARG A 67 8.98 4.14 6.34
C ARG A 67 10.01 5.16 5.89
N LEU A 68 10.79 5.70 6.83
CA LEU A 68 11.80 6.72 6.54
C LEU A 68 12.86 6.19 5.54
N PRO A 69 13.49 7.07 4.76
CA PRO A 69 14.63 6.69 3.92
C PRO A 69 15.92 6.38 4.72
N VAL A 70 15.87 6.45 6.06
CA VAL A 70 16.99 6.20 6.98
C VAL A 70 16.69 5.06 7.94
N THR A 71 17.75 4.42 8.43
CA THR A 71 17.64 3.35 9.43
C THR A 71 17.43 3.92 10.83
N GLU A 72 16.58 3.28 11.63
CA GLU A 72 16.28 3.70 13.01
C GLU A 72 17.33 3.23 14.02
N ASN A 73 17.99 2.10 13.75
CA ASN A 73 18.95 1.47 14.66
C ASN A 73 20.40 1.60 14.19
N HIS A 74 21.35 1.68 15.13
CA HIS A 74 22.80 1.69 14.88
C HIS A 74 23.41 0.29 14.71
N GLY A 75 22.61 -0.67 14.22
CA GLY A 75 23.01 -2.07 14.05
C GLY A 75 23.57 -2.38 12.67
N SER A 76 23.83 -3.67 12.42
CA SER A 76 24.27 -4.13 11.10
C SER A 76 23.17 -3.89 10.04
N ALA A 77 23.57 -3.56 8.81
CA ALA A 77 22.64 -3.23 7.71
C ALA A 77 21.68 -4.37 7.34
N GLU A 78 22.01 -5.60 7.74
CA GLU A 78 21.20 -6.80 7.57
C GLU A 78 20.04 -6.87 8.57
N LYS A 79 20.22 -6.34 9.78
CA LYS A 79 19.23 -6.33 10.85
C LYS A 79 18.43 -5.02 10.95
N ALA A 80 18.86 -3.99 10.23
CA ALA A 80 18.24 -2.69 10.27
C ALA A 80 16.76 -2.71 9.86
N GLY A 81 15.96 -1.88 10.51
CA GLY A 81 14.72 -1.35 9.97
C GLY A 81 14.78 0.17 9.87
N ARG A 82 13.64 0.81 9.66
CA ARG A 82 13.51 2.25 9.38
C ARG A 82 12.34 2.75 10.17
N ASP A 83 12.32 3.93 10.77
CA ASP A 83 11.17 4.43 11.55
C ASP A 83 9.98 4.83 10.64
N HIS A 84 8.86 5.22 11.23
CA HIS A 84 7.64 5.72 10.56
C HIS A 84 7.90 6.98 9.74
N ASN A 85 7.38 7.02 8.52
CA ASN A 85 7.34 8.23 7.70
C ASN A 85 5.89 8.64 7.40
N GLY A 86 5.36 9.56 8.20
CA GLY A 86 4.08 10.21 7.94
C GLY A 86 4.17 11.43 7.00
N GLN A 87 5.38 11.83 6.59
CA GLN A 87 5.60 13.04 5.79
C GLN A 87 5.65 12.76 4.28
N GLY A 88 6.06 11.54 3.88
CA GLY A 88 6.16 11.14 2.48
C GLY A 88 6.03 9.64 2.30
N PHE A 89 4.98 9.21 1.60
CA PHE A 89 4.73 7.81 1.26
C PHE A 89 3.80 7.70 0.05
N SER A 90 3.60 6.49 -0.45
CA SER A 90 2.81 6.25 -1.65
C SER A 90 1.57 5.40 -1.35
N THR A 91 0.50 5.71 -2.08
CA THR A 91 -0.75 4.95 -2.13
C THR A 91 -1.13 4.79 -3.60
N TRP A 92 -2.01 3.84 -3.92
CA TRP A 92 -2.59 3.76 -5.26
C TRP A 92 -4.11 3.63 -5.22
N LEU A 93 -4.71 4.11 -6.31
CA LEU A 93 -6.15 4.06 -6.55
C LEU A 93 -6.43 3.36 -7.88
N ALA A 94 -7.53 2.61 -7.95
CA ALA A 94 -8.02 2.03 -9.20
C ALA A 94 -9.56 2.02 -9.24
N GLY A 95 -10.13 2.22 -10.42
CA GLY A 95 -11.59 2.19 -10.62
C GLY A 95 -12.31 3.45 -10.16
N GLY A 96 -13.62 3.35 -9.97
CA GLY A 96 -14.47 4.47 -9.54
C GLY A 96 -14.51 5.64 -10.52
N GLY A 97 -14.23 5.39 -11.81
CA GLY A 97 -14.24 6.41 -12.86
C GLY A 97 -13.06 7.39 -12.85
N ILE A 98 -12.04 7.18 -12.01
CA ILE A 98 -10.86 8.05 -12.01
C ILE A 98 -10.02 7.86 -13.29
N ARG A 99 -9.28 8.90 -13.69
CA ARG A 99 -8.33 8.81 -14.81
C ARG A 99 -7.15 7.88 -14.41
N GLY A 100 -7.11 6.70 -15.01
CA GLY A 100 -6.00 5.76 -14.85
C GLY A 100 -4.69 6.26 -15.47
N GLY A 101 -3.58 5.58 -15.17
CA GLY A 101 -2.26 5.91 -15.73
C GLY A 101 -1.74 7.28 -15.32
N THR A 102 -2.22 7.82 -14.21
CA THR A 102 -1.82 9.14 -13.70
C THR A 102 -1.05 8.98 -12.40
N ILE A 103 -0.05 9.83 -12.21
CA ILE A 103 0.75 9.96 -10.98
C ILE A 103 0.56 11.39 -10.48
N TYR A 104 0.26 11.55 -9.20
CA TYR A 104 0.13 12.84 -8.53
C TYR A 104 1.05 12.89 -7.32
N GLY A 105 1.75 14.02 -7.16
CA GLY A 105 2.71 14.24 -6.09
C GLY A 105 4.11 13.70 -6.41
N ALA A 106 5.07 14.14 -5.63
CA ALA A 106 6.42 13.62 -5.59
C ALA A 106 6.92 13.64 -4.14
N THR A 107 8.07 13.03 -3.89
CA THR A 107 8.83 13.28 -2.66
C THR A 107 10.01 14.17 -2.96
N ASP A 108 10.60 14.76 -1.92
CA ASP A 108 11.94 15.32 -2.03
C ASP A 108 12.96 14.28 -2.53
N GLU A 109 14.14 14.74 -2.91
CA GLU A 109 15.22 13.91 -3.47
C GLU A 109 15.59 12.74 -2.54
N PHE A 110 15.39 12.90 -1.24
CA PHE A 110 15.73 11.89 -0.24
C PHE A 110 14.58 10.90 0.04
N GLY A 111 13.34 11.19 -0.40
CA GLY A 111 12.16 10.40 -0.08
C GLY A 111 11.63 10.65 1.34
N HIS A 112 11.98 11.77 1.96
CA HIS A 112 11.62 12.08 3.34
C HIS A 112 10.22 12.70 3.44
N LYS A 113 9.86 13.62 2.56
CA LYS A 113 8.55 14.31 2.58
C LYS A 113 7.96 14.48 1.19
N ALA A 114 6.64 14.62 1.12
CA ALA A 114 5.93 15.01 -0.10
C ALA A 114 6.23 16.48 -0.49
N VAL A 115 6.23 16.77 -1.79
CA VAL A 115 6.42 18.12 -2.39
C VAL A 115 5.38 18.43 -3.46
#